data_AF-A0A7Y6NNA2-F1
#
_entry.id   AF-A0A7Y6NNA2-F1
#
_cell.length_a   1.000
_cell.length_b   1.000
_cell.length_c   1.000
_cell.angle_alpha   90.00
_cell.angle_beta   90.00
_cell.angle_gamma   90.00
#
_symmetry.space_group_name_H-M   'P 1'
#
loop_
_entity.id
_entity.type
_entity.pdbx_description
1 polymer ?
#
loop_
_entity_poly.entity_id
_entity_poly.type
_entity_poly.pdbx_seq_one_letter_code
_entity_poly.pdbx_strand_id
1 'polypeptide(L)'
;MPAARCDVATQAGNSGSGAQDSEHPETIETRLWLEEHDWLFTVLRSEGNVSPTFRFPDLISACVSLVFLHDDAPARIFDFLGTQLVLRPPLTPRRRESMWRPQYELLLAVQRSPANRHPNPKFQLDQLTTACVALCRQHEGADTLVLRQARLNMADRAARGRPSRPG
;
A
#
# COMPACT_ATOMS: atom_id res chain seq x y z
N MET A 1 3.42 -14.84 -71.53
CA MET A 1 3.12 -16.01 -70.66
C MET A 1 2.16 -15.56 -69.55
N PRO A 2 1.23 -16.42 -69.10
CA PRO A 2 -0.23 -16.15 -69.16
C PRO A 2 -0.93 -15.81 -67.83
N ALA A 3 -2.19 -15.33 -67.98
CA ALA A 3 -3.42 -15.52 -67.19
C ALA A 3 -3.42 -15.49 -65.64
N ALA A 4 -4.32 -14.67 -65.05
CA ALA A 4 -5.52 -15.14 -64.35
C ALA A 4 -6.25 -13.97 -63.62
N ARG A 5 -7.57 -13.86 -63.83
CA ARG A 5 -8.52 -13.23 -62.89
C ARG A 5 -9.03 -14.32 -61.95
N CYS A 6 -9.14 -14.02 -60.66
CA CYS A 6 -10.06 -14.68 -59.72
C CYS A 6 -10.43 -13.68 -58.60
N ASP A 7 -11.73 -13.41 -58.45
CA ASP A 7 -12.35 -12.83 -57.25
C ASP A 7 -12.32 -13.83 -56.08
N VAL A 8 -12.45 -13.37 -54.82
CA VAL A 8 -13.39 -13.87 -53.78
C VAL A 8 -12.97 -13.48 -52.34
N ALA A 9 -14.01 -13.08 -51.60
CA ALA A 9 -14.24 -13.11 -50.14
C ALA A 9 -13.68 -11.98 -49.24
N THR A 10 -14.59 -11.05 -48.94
CA THR A 10 -14.87 -10.55 -47.59
C THR A 10 -14.81 -11.64 -46.52
N GLN A 11 -14.06 -11.43 -45.44
CA GLN A 11 -14.52 -11.87 -44.13
C GLN A 11 -14.03 -10.94 -43.01
N ALA A 12 -15.02 -10.53 -42.23
CA ALA A 12 -14.89 -9.75 -41.02
C ALA A 12 -14.10 -10.51 -39.96
N GLY A 13 -13.21 -9.80 -39.29
CA GLY A 13 -12.59 -10.19 -38.02
C GLY A 13 -12.64 -9.02 -37.07
N ASN A 14 -13.84 -8.51 -36.80
CA ASN A 14 -14.07 -7.62 -35.66
C ASN A 14 -14.10 -8.46 -34.37
N SER A 15 -13.62 -7.84 -33.29
CA SER A 15 -13.81 -8.25 -31.90
C SER A 15 -12.76 -9.21 -31.33
N GLY A 16 -11.60 -8.62 -31.09
CA GLY A 16 -10.71 -9.01 -29.99
C GLY A 16 -10.26 -7.75 -29.26
N SER A 17 -11.21 -6.86 -28.91
CA SER A 17 -10.99 -5.80 -27.94
C SER A 17 -10.70 -6.48 -26.61
N GLY A 18 -9.44 -6.88 -26.42
CA GLY A 18 -8.85 -7.00 -25.10
C GLY A 18 -8.90 -5.61 -24.53
N ALA A 19 -10.04 -5.32 -23.87
CA ALA A 19 -10.23 -4.13 -23.08
C ALA A 19 -8.95 -3.96 -22.27
N GLN A 20 -8.32 -2.81 -22.47
CA GLN A 20 -7.19 -2.36 -21.69
C GLN A 20 -7.55 -2.57 -20.22
N ASP A 21 -6.98 -3.61 -19.60
CA ASP A 21 -6.67 -3.52 -18.20
C ASP A 21 -5.72 -2.33 -18.15
N SER A 22 -6.28 -1.18 -17.80
CA SER A 22 -5.49 -0.07 -17.30
C SER A 22 -4.91 -0.61 -16.01
N GLU A 23 -3.83 -1.39 -16.11
CA GLU A 23 -3.14 -2.09 -15.03
C GLU A 23 -2.59 -1.01 -14.10
N HIS A 24 -3.48 -0.54 -13.24
CA HIS A 24 -3.11 0.26 -12.12
C HIS A 24 -2.13 -0.57 -11.31
N PRO A 25 -0.91 -0.07 -11.05
CA PRO A 25 0.08 -0.87 -10.36
C PRO A 25 -0.50 -1.29 -9.00
N GLU A 26 -0.34 -2.56 -8.66
CA GLU A 26 -0.85 -3.13 -7.40
C GLU A 26 -0.18 -2.48 -6.18
N THR A 27 1.01 -1.92 -6.39
CA THR A 27 1.74 -1.12 -5.43
C THR A 27 1.82 0.35 -5.87
N ILE A 28 1.79 1.25 -4.89
CA ILE A 28 1.87 2.69 -5.07
C ILE A 28 3.14 3.21 -4.42
N GLU A 29 3.84 4.11 -5.11
CA GLU A 29 5.01 4.79 -4.55
C GLU A 29 4.62 5.55 -3.29
N THR A 30 5.43 5.41 -2.24
CA THR A 30 5.28 6.16 -0.99
C THR A 30 6.65 6.60 -0.50
N ARG A 31 6.68 7.35 0.59
CA ARG A 31 7.92 7.75 1.26
C ARG A 31 7.78 7.56 2.75
N LEU A 32 8.88 7.17 3.37
CA LEU A 32 9.00 7.00 4.80
C LEU A 32 10.17 7.80 5.33
N TRP A 33 10.05 8.28 6.55
CA TRP A 33 11.17 8.89 7.24
C TRP A 33 12.21 7.83 7.59
N LEU A 34 13.47 8.25 7.67
CA LEU A 34 14.58 7.30 7.81
C LEU A 34 14.49 6.48 9.10
N GLU A 35 14.05 7.07 10.21
CA GLU A 35 13.88 6.37 11.48
C GLU A 35 12.88 5.20 11.37
N GLU A 36 11.69 5.45 10.84
CA GLU A 36 10.68 4.41 10.62
C GLU A 36 11.12 3.37 9.60
N HIS A 37 11.81 3.81 8.55
CA HIS A 37 12.39 2.91 7.56
C HIS A 37 13.43 1.98 8.20
N ASP A 38 14.34 2.50 9.02
CA ASP A 38 15.40 1.72 9.63
C ASP A 38 14.85 0.70 10.63
N TRP A 39 13.80 1.06 11.38
CA TRP A 39 13.07 0.10 12.19
C TRP A 39 12.41 -0.99 11.34
N LEU A 40 11.73 -0.65 10.24
CA LEU A 40 11.18 -1.67 9.33
C LEU A 40 12.27 -2.56 8.73
N PHE A 41 13.46 -2.02 8.49
CA PHE A 41 14.60 -2.78 8.02
C PHE A 41 15.09 -3.81 9.07
N THR A 42 14.98 -3.52 10.37
CA THR A 42 15.27 -4.52 11.41
C THR A 42 14.22 -5.63 11.43
N VAL A 43 12.93 -5.30 11.25
CA VAL A 43 11.85 -6.30 11.11
C VAL A 43 12.06 -7.17 9.87
N LEU A 44 12.43 -6.55 8.75
CA LEU A 44 12.73 -7.24 7.49
C LEU A 44 13.86 -8.27 7.66
N ARG A 45 14.88 -7.95 8.47
CA ARG A 45 16.04 -8.81 8.74
C ARG A 45 15.89 -9.71 9.96
N SER A 46 14.75 -9.64 10.65
CA SER A 46 14.52 -10.43 11.86
C SER A 46 14.43 -11.92 11.55
N GLU A 47 14.79 -12.74 12.53
CA GLU A 47 14.65 -14.21 12.44
C GLU A 47 13.19 -14.65 12.32
N GLY A 48 12.23 -13.78 12.66
CA GLY A 48 10.79 -14.05 12.51
C GLY A 48 10.28 -13.91 11.07
N ASN A 49 11.02 -13.23 10.19
CA ASN A 49 10.67 -13.07 8.78
C ASN A 49 11.05 -14.31 7.96
N VAL A 50 10.39 -15.43 8.28
CA VAL A 50 10.57 -16.75 7.65
C VAL A 50 9.48 -17.02 6.61
N SER A 51 9.74 -18.01 5.73
CA SER A 51 8.90 -18.38 4.58
C SER A 51 7.39 -18.40 4.89
N PRO A 52 6.56 -17.65 4.12
CA PRO A 52 6.96 -16.72 3.05
C PRO A 52 7.65 -15.47 3.62
N THR A 53 8.77 -15.07 3.01
CA THR A 53 9.50 -13.86 3.42
C THR A 53 8.82 -12.61 2.88
N PHE A 54 8.64 -11.62 3.75
CA PHE A 54 7.98 -10.36 3.41
C PHE A 54 8.96 -9.29 2.95
N ARG A 55 8.50 -8.41 2.06
CA ARG A 55 9.24 -7.26 1.54
C ARG A 55 8.69 -5.95 2.12
N PHE A 56 9.38 -4.83 1.90
CA PHE A 56 8.93 -3.50 2.37
C PHE A 56 7.46 -3.18 2.09
N PRO A 57 6.91 -3.41 0.86
CA PRO A 57 5.49 -3.15 0.62
C PRO A 57 4.55 -3.93 1.53
N ASP A 58 4.91 -5.17 1.87
CA ASP A 58 4.12 -5.99 2.79
C ASP A 58 4.18 -5.46 4.22
N LEU A 59 5.38 -5.09 4.70
CA LEU A 59 5.56 -4.59 6.07
C LEU A 59 4.92 -3.20 6.26
N ILE A 60 5.06 -2.30 5.28
CA ILE A 60 4.41 -0.98 5.31
C ILE A 60 2.90 -1.13 5.32
N SER A 61 2.35 -1.95 4.41
CA SER A 61 0.91 -2.22 4.38
C SER A 61 0.43 -2.93 5.66
N ALA A 62 1.23 -3.80 6.25
CA ALA A 62 0.90 -4.43 7.53
C ALA A 62 0.77 -3.40 8.64
N CYS A 63 1.71 -2.44 8.75
CA CYS A 63 1.60 -1.35 9.72
C CYS A 63 0.34 -0.51 9.53
N VAL A 64 0.02 -0.12 8.30
CA VAL A 64 -1.23 0.60 8.01
C VAL A 64 -2.45 -0.23 8.41
N SER A 65 -2.46 -1.51 8.06
CA SER A 65 -3.60 -2.38 8.38
C SER A 65 -3.80 -2.54 9.89
N LEU A 66 -2.71 -2.69 10.65
CA LEU A 66 -2.75 -2.79 12.11
C LEU A 66 -3.36 -1.54 12.75
N VAL A 67 -2.96 -0.35 12.32
CA VAL A 67 -3.54 0.90 12.84
C VAL A 67 -5.04 0.97 12.54
N PHE A 68 -5.46 0.55 11.35
CA PHE A 68 -6.86 0.54 10.93
C PHE A 68 -7.68 -0.64 11.48
N LEU A 69 -7.11 -1.51 12.31
CA LEU A 69 -7.91 -2.42 13.14
C LEU A 69 -8.63 -1.69 14.28
N HIS A 70 -8.23 -0.45 14.58
CA HIS A 70 -8.86 0.39 15.58
C HIS A 70 -9.86 1.35 14.92
N ASP A 71 -11.08 1.43 15.47
CA ASP A 71 -12.14 2.29 14.94
C ASP A 71 -11.77 3.79 14.95
N ASP A 72 -10.85 4.20 15.85
CA ASP A 72 -10.34 5.55 16.01
C ASP A 72 -9.04 5.84 15.24
N ALA A 73 -8.69 5.00 14.26
CA ALA A 73 -7.43 5.10 13.50
C ALA A 73 -7.11 6.51 12.98
N PRO A 74 -8.02 7.26 12.34
CA PRO A 74 -7.71 8.62 11.88
C PRO A 74 -7.35 9.57 13.03
N ALA A 75 -8.05 9.50 14.16
CA ALA A 75 -7.78 10.34 15.32
C ALA A 75 -6.38 10.05 15.87
N ARG A 76 -6.05 8.77 16.07
CA ARG A 76 -4.72 8.33 16.53
C ARG A 76 -3.59 8.81 15.61
N ILE A 77 -3.80 8.74 14.29
CA ILE A 77 -2.84 9.21 13.31
C ILE A 77 -2.63 10.72 13.45
N PHE A 78 -3.70 11.53 13.50
CA PHE A 78 -3.57 12.98 13.62
C PHE A 78 -3.02 13.43 14.96
N ASP A 79 -3.39 12.76 16.06
CA ASP A 79 -2.85 13.03 17.39
C ASP A 79 -1.33 12.80 17.41
N PHE A 80 -0.86 11.68 16.86
CA PHE A 80 0.57 11.41 16.73
C PHE A 80 1.27 12.46 15.85
N LEU A 81 0.67 12.82 14.72
CA LEU A 81 1.25 13.81 13.82
C LEU A 81 1.35 15.21 14.45
N GLY A 82 0.30 15.63 15.15
CA GLY A 82 0.21 16.94 15.80
C GLY A 82 1.05 17.08 17.06
N THR A 83 1.46 15.97 17.69
CA THR A 83 2.23 16.00 18.94
C THR A 83 3.70 15.58 18.76
N GLN A 84 3.96 14.57 17.92
CA GLN A 84 5.29 13.99 17.77
C GLN A 84 5.93 14.36 16.44
N LEU A 85 5.21 14.22 15.32
CA LEU A 85 5.80 14.44 14.00
C LEU A 85 6.11 15.93 13.75
N VAL A 86 5.28 16.84 14.28
CA VAL A 86 5.49 18.30 14.17
C VAL A 86 6.79 18.77 14.82
N LEU A 87 7.32 18.03 15.80
CA LEU A 87 8.55 18.38 16.52
C LEU A 87 9.80 18.00 15.75
N ARG A 88 9.69 17.20 14.70
CA ARG A 88 10.85 16.74 13.96
C ARG A 88 11.33 17.79 12.94
N PRO A 89 12.65 17.86 12.65
CA PRO A 89 13.20 18.83 11.71
C PRO A 89 12.53 18.78 10.33
N PRO A 90 12.20 19.93 9.68
CA PRO A 90 11.54 19.94 8.37
C PRO A 90 12.33 19.23 7.26
N LEU A 91 13.65 19.17 7.41
CA LEU A 91 14.58 18.56 6.45
C LEU A 91 14.98 17.12 6.80
N THR A 92 14.26 16.46 7.71
CA THR A 92 14.53 15.05 8.03
C THR A 92 14.43 14.20 6.75
N PRO A 93 15.47 13.39 6.44
CA PRO A 93 15.52 12.63 5.20
C PRO A 93 14.40 11.59 5.13
N ARG A 94 13.94 11.36 3.90
CA ARG A 94 12.91 10.37 3.58
C ARG A 94 13.40 9.43 2.50
N ARG A 95 13.06 8.15 2.65
CA ARG A 95 13.36 7.09 1.70
C ARG A 95 12.12 6.75 0.87
N ARG A 96 12.34 6.53 -0.42
CA ARG A 96 11.30 6.14 -1.35
C ARG A 96 11.06 4.65 -1.26
N GLU A 97 9.81 4.26 -1.07
CA GLU A 97 9.37 2.88 -0.94
C GLU A 97 8.06 2.67 -1.72
N SER A 98 7.43 1.52 -1.55
CA SER A 98 6.12 1.23 -2.14
C SER A 98 5.19 0.59 -1.11
N MET A 99 3.89 0.70 -1.32
CA MET A 99 2.84 0.15 -0.46
C MET A 99 1.74 -0.45 -1.32
N TRP A 100 1.06 -1.49 -0.84
CA TRP A 100 -0.08 -2.04 -1.57
C TRP A 100 -1.24 -1.05 -1.68
N ARG A 101 -1.90 -1.03 -2.84
CA ARG A 101 -2.98 -0.10 -3.17
C ARG A 101 -4.13 -0.05 -2.14
N PRO A 102 -4.64 -1.16 -1.58
CA PRO A 102 -5.71 -1.09 -0.58
C PRO A 102 -5.33 -0.25 0.64
N GLN A 103 -4.08 -0.36 1.12
CA GLN A 103 -3.60 0.44 2.24
C GLN A 103 -3.32 1.89 1.86
N TYR A 104 -2.88 2.14 0.62
CA TYR A 104 -2.82 3.50 0.09
C TYR A 104 -4.19 4.20 0.12
N GLU A 105 -5.25 3.50 -0.27
CA GLU A 105 -6.60 4.05 -0.31
C GLU A 105 -7.14 4.41 1.08
N LEU A 106 -6.81 3.60 2.11
CA LEU A 106 -7.11 3.93 3.50
C LEU A 106 -6.46 5.26 3.91
N LEU A 107 -5.18 5.45 3.62
CA LEU A 107 -4.48 6.69 3.94
C LEU A 107 -4.97 7.88 3.10
N LEU A 108 -5.35 7.65 1.84
CA LEU A 108 -5.93 8.67 0.97
C LEU A 108 -7.27 9.17 1.52
N ALA A 109 -8.10 8.27 2.07
CA ALA A 109 -9.34 8.64 2.74
C ALA A 109 -9.07 9.54 3.96
N VAL A 110 -8.10 9.19 4.80
CA VAL A 110 -7.66 10.00 5.95
C VAL A 110 -7.14 11.37 5.49
N GLN A 111 -6.28 11.41 4.46
CA GLN A 111 -5.74 12.66 3.92
C GLN A 111 -6.84 13.60 3.40
N ARG A 112 -7.93 13.05 2.84
CA ARG A 112 -9.05 13.81 2.29
C ARG A 112 -10.07 14.24 3.35
N SER A 113 -9.98 13.72 4.57
CA SER A 113 -10.92 14.00 5.65
C SER A 113 -10.93 15.48 6.08
N PRO A 114 -12.01 15.96 6.72
CA PRO A 114 -12.06 17.31 7.28
C PRO A 114 -10.98 17.60 8.33
N ALA A 115 -10.51 16.57 9.05
CA ALA A 115 -9.45 16.68 10.06
C ALA A 115 -8.08 17.07 9.46
N ASN A 116 -7.89 16.91 8.14
CA ASN A 116 -6.69 17.33 7.42
C ASN A 116 -6.87 18.64 6.63
N ARG A 117 -7.82 19.49 7.05
CA ARG A 117 -8.18 20.76 6.39
C ARG A 117 -8.28 21.87 7.43
N HIS A 118 -8.13 23.12 6.97
CA HIS A 118 -8.25 24.32 7.80
C HIS A 118 -9.55 24.27 8.64
N PRO A 119 -9.48 24.55 9.96
CA PRO A 119 -8.35 25.16 10.70
C PRO A 119 -7.20 24.20 11.10
N ASN A 120 -7.32 22.91 10.83
CA ASN A 120 -6.31 21.92 11.20
C ASN A 120 -5.07 21.99 10.28
N PRO A 121 -3.88 21.57 10.76
CA PRO A 121 -2.70 21.42 9.93
C PRO A 121 -2.93 20.40 8.81
N LYS A 122 -2.28 20.63 7.67
CA LYS A 122 -2.36 19.75 6.51
C LYS A 122 -1.14 18.83 6.46
N PHE A 123 -1.39 17.53 6.55
CA PHE A 123 -0.39 16.48 6.42
C PHE A 123 -0.44 15.79 5.06
N GLN A 124 0.72 15.40 4.59
CA GLN A 124 0.93 14.68 3.33
C GLN A 124 0.84 13.16 3.55
N LEU A 125 0.64 12.41 2.47
CA LEU A 125 0.51 10.95 2.53
C LEU A 125 1.73 10.26 3.12
N ASP A 126 2.94 10.73 2.82
CA ASP A 126 4.18 10.18 3.39
C ASP A 126 4.24 10.35 4.92
N GLN A 127 3.71 11.46 5.45
CA GLN A 127 3.58 11.68 6.88
C GLN A 127 2.55 10.73 7.51
N LEU A 128 1.42 10.48 6.84
CA LEU A 128 0.41 9.51 7.28
C LEU A 128 0.97 8.08 7.30
N THR A 129 1.70 7.68 6.25
CA THR A 129 2.39 6.38 6.19
C THR A 129 3.40 6.25 7.33
N THR A 130 4.22 7.30 7.54
CA THR A 130 5.21 7.35 8.62
C THR A 130 4.56 7.21 9.99
N ALA A 131 3.46 7.94 10.24
CA ALA A 131 2.71 7.85 11.48
C ALA A 131 2.20 6.42 11.74
N CYS A 132 1.72 5.71 10.72
CA CYS A 132 1.26 4.33 10.89
C CYS A 132 2.39 3.39 11.33
N VAL A 133 3.58 3.53 10.75
CA VAL A 133 4.76 2.74 11.13
C VAL A 133 5.22 3.10 12.55
N ALA A 134 5.27 4.39 12.87
CA ALA A 134 5.68 4.86 14.19
C ALA A 134 4.70 4.42 15.31
N LEU A 135 3.39 4.44 15.05
CA LEU A 135 2.37 3.92 15.96
C LEU A 135 2.53 2.41 16.17
N CYS A 136 2.75 1.63 15.11
CA CYS A 136 2.97 0.19 15.24
C CYS A 136 4.19 -0.13 16.11
N ARG A 137 5.30 0.60 15.92
CA ARG A 137 6.54 0.42 16.68
C ARG A 137 6.37 0.61 18.20
N GLN A 138 5.35 1.33 18.65
CA GLN A 138 5.11 1.57 20.09
C GLN A 138 4.58 0.33 20.83
N HIS A 139 4.10 -0.68 20.11
CA HIS A 139 3.57 -1.90 20.73
C HIS A 139 4.69 -2.87 21.12
N GLU A 140 4.52 -3.53 22.26
CA GLU A 140 5.35 -4.68 22.62
C GLU A 140 5.14 -5.82 21.61
N GLY A 141 6.23 -6.42 21.11
CA GLY A 141 6.16 -7.45 20.07
C GLY A 141 5.69 -6.95 18.70
N ALA A 142 5.87 -5.64 18.42
CA ALA A 142 5.46 -5.02 17.17
C ALA A 142 5.98 -5.74 15.90
N ASP A 143 7.22 -6.24 15.93
CA ASP A 143 7.83 -7.01 14.85
C ASP A 143 6.99 -8.25 14.48
N THR A 144 6.60 -9.03 15.48
CA THR A 144 5.78 -10.23 15.34
C THR A 144 4.37 -9.88 14.86
N LEU A 145 3.80 -8.80 15.38
CA LEU A 145 2.48 -8.31 14.96
C LEU A 145 2.49 -7.88 13.49
N VAL A 146 3.50 -7.13 13.05
CA VAL A 146 3.65 -6.70 11.65
C VAL A 146 3.79 -7.91 10.72
N LEU A 147 4.65 -8.88 11.06
CA LEU A 147 4.82 -10.10 10.26
C LEU A 147 3.55 -10.97 10.22
N ARG A 148 2.81 -11.04 11.33
CA ARG A 148 1.50 -11.73 11.36
C ARG A 148 0.48 -11.01 10.48
N GLN A 149 0.39 -9.69 10.57
CA GLN A 149 -0.55 -8.92 9.75
C GLN A 149 -0.17 -8.98 8.26
N ALA A 150 1.11 -9.01 7.92
CA ALA A 150 1.56 -9.21 6.54
C ALA A 150 1.06 -10.54 5.94
N ARG A 151 1.04 -11.62 6.74
CA ARG A 151 0.44 -12.91 6.34
C ARG A 151 -1.06 -12.79 6.09
N LEU A 152 -1.79 -12.11 6.97
CA LEU A 152 -3.23 -11.90 6.82
C LEU A 152 -3.54 -11.09 5.56
N ASN A 153 -2.80 -10.01 5.33
CA ASN A 153 -2.94 -9.18 4.13
C ASN A 153 -2.64 -9.97 2.85
N MET A 154 -1.59 -10.79 2.85
CA MET A 154 -1.27 -11.67 1.72
C MET A 154 -2.39 -12.68 1.44
N ALA A 155 -2.94 -13.30 2.49
CA ALA A 155 -4.04 -14.26 2.35
C ALA A 155 -5.31 -13.58 1.80
N ASP A 156 -5.65 -12.39 2.28
CA ASP A 156 -6.79 -11.61 1.79
C ASP A 156 -6.62 -11.24 0.30
N ARG A 157 -5.43 -10.77 -0.10
CA ARG A 157 -5.13 -10.50 -1.53
C ARG A 157 -5.30 -11.77 -2.38
N ALA A 158 -4.77 -12.90 -1.93
CA ALA A 158 -4.88 -14.17 -2.63
C ALA A 158 -6.32 -14.67 -2.74
N ALA A 159 -7.17 -14.40 -1.74
CA ALA A 159 -8.59 -14.74 -1.76
C ALA A 159 -9.36 -13.87 -2.77
N ARG A 160 -9.07 -12.57 -2.84
CA ARG A 160 -9.70 -11.63 -3.79
C ARG A 160 -9.31 -11.89 -5.25
N GLY A 161 -8.09 -12.38 -5.48
CA GLY A 161 -7.57 -12.68 -6.83
C GLY A 161 -8.04 -14.01 -7.42
N ARG A 162 -8.76 -14.87 -6.68
CA ARG A 162 -9.30 -16.12 -7.24
C ARG A 162 -10.59 -15.84 -8.03
N PRO A 163 -10.65 -16.15 -9.34
CA PRO A 163 -11.91 -16.10 -10.06
C PRO A 163 -12.90 -17.10 -9.46
N SER A 164 -14.16 -16.70 -9.35
CA SER A 164 -15.27 -17.57 -8.95
C SER A 164 -15.26 -18.81 -9.84
N ARG A 165 -15.06 -20.01 -9.26
CA ARG A 165 -15.15 -21.26 -10.02
C ARG A 165 -16.58 -21.36 -10.60
N PRO A 166 -16.75 -21.56 -11.91
CA PRO A 166 -18.06 -21.92 -12.45
C PRO A 166 -18.46 -23.28 -11.86
N GLY A 167 -19.67 -23.33 -11.30
CA GLY A 167 -20.31 -24.55 -10.80
C GLY A 167 -20.88 -25.41 -11.91
#